data_AF-A0A399EYH9-F1
#
_entry.id   AF-A0A399EYH9-F1
#
_cell.length_a   1.000
_cell.length_b   1.000
_cell.length_c   1.000
_cell.angle_alpha   90.00
_cell.angle_beta   90.00
_cell.angle_gamma   90.00
#
_symmetry.space_group_name_H-M   'P 1'
#
loop_
_entity.id
_entity.type
_entity.pdbx_description
1 polymer ?
#
loop_
_entity_poly.entity_id
_entity_poly.type
_entity_poly.pdbx_seq_one_letter_code
_entity_poly.pdbx_strand_id
1 'polypeptide(L)' 'MELREGEDYYLEGGFLVFTAAYHRKRGYCCGSGCRHCPYPKAVQAEAMRLRQEGRPIRSRAEFEARFGQV' A
#
# COMPACT_ATOMS: atom_id res chain seq x y z
N MET A 1 -3.64 10.05 12.55
CA MET A 1 -4.21 10.10 11.19
C MET A 1 -5.66 9.73 11.34
N GLU A 2 -6.57 10.64 11.02
CA GLU A 2 -8.00 10.38 11.04
C GLU A 2 -8.37 9.61 9.77
N LEU A 3 -9.10 8.50 9.92
CA LEU A 3 -9.60 7.71 8.79
C LEU A 3 -11.00 8.21 8.43
N ARG A 4 -11.19 8.58 7.17
CA ARG A 4 -12.47 9.08 6.68
C ARG A 4 -13.20 8.01 5.90
N GLU A 5 -14.36 7.59 6.38
CA GLU A 5 -15.25 6.68 5.65
C GLU A 5 -15.68 7.30 4.31
N GLY A 6 -15.66 6.51 3.24
CA GLY A 6 -15.90 6.96 1.86
C GLY A 6 -14.68 7.52 1.14
N GLU A 7 -13.64 7.97 1.87
CA GLU A 7 -12.39 8.45 1.27
C GLU A 7 -11.26 7.45 1.46
N ASP A 8 -10.95 7.08 2.71
CA ASP A 8 -9.84 6.19 3.07
C ASP A 8 -10.24 4.72 3.07
N TYR A 9 -11.47 4.44 3.44
CA TYR A 9 -12.02 3.09 3.47
C TYR A 9 -13.53 3.10 3.26
N TYR A 10 -14.09 1.95 2.93
CA TYR A 10 -15.52 1.69 2.94
C TYR A 10 -15.78 0.29 3.52
N LEU A 11 -17.01 0.06 3.98
CA LEU A 11 -17.43 -1.25 4.45
C LEU A 11 -18.09 -2.02 3.30
N GLU A 12 -17.59 -3.22 3.02
CA GLU A 12 -18.14 -4.11 1.99
C GLU A 12 -18.29 -5.50 2.60
N GLY A 13 -19.53 -6.00 2.67
CA GLY A 13 -19.81 -7.34 3.22
C GLY A 13 -19.34 -7.54 4.68
N GLY A 14 -19.30 -6.47 5.48
CA GLY A 14 -18.79 -6.50 6.86
C GLY A 14 -17.26 -6.39 6.98
N PHE A 15 -16.54 -6.26 5.87
CA PHE A 15 -15.09 -6.06 5.86
C PHE A 15 -14.74 -4.59 5.62
N LEU A 16 -13.68 -4.13 6.29
CA LEU A 16 -13.10 -2.82 6.06
C LEU A 16 -12.17 -2.86 4.85
N VAL A 17 -12.58 -2.20 3.77
CA VAL A 17 -11.84 -2.15 2.51
C VAL A 17 -11.18 -0.79 2.36
N PHE A 18 -9.85 -0.77 2.42
CA PHE A 18 -9.07 0.44 2.19
C PHE A 18 -9.06 0.84 0.71
N THR A 19 -9.17 2.14 0.46
CA THR A 19 -9.13 2.71 -0.88
C THR A 19 -7.70 3.01 -1.33
N ALA A 20 -7.56 3.36 -2.60
CA ALA A 20 -6.32 3.89 -3.13
C ALA A 20 -5.85 5.18 -2.42
N ALA A 21 -6.79 6.02 -1.94
CA ALA A 21 -6.45 7.27 -1.26
C ALA A 21 -5.72 7.01 0.06
N TYR A 22 -6.21 6.06 0.86
CA TYR A 22 -5.53 5.65 2.09
C TYR A 22 -4.13 5.10 1.80
N HIS A 23 -3.98 4.27 0.77
CA HIS A 23 -2.68 3.74 0.38
C HIS A 23 -1.71 4.81 -0.11
N ARG A 24 -2.20 5.87 -0.77
CA ARG A 24 -1.37 7.04 -1.13
C ARG A 24 -0.95 7.82 0.11
N LYS A 25 -1.86 8.06 1.06
CA LYS A 25 -1.54 8.73 2.34
C LYS A 25 -0.49 7.95 3.15
N ARG A 26 -0.53 6.62 3.10
CA ARG A 26 0.51 5.75 3.70
C ARG A 26 1.89 5.98 3.09
N GLY A 27 1.96 6.29 1.79
CA GLY A 27 3.20 6.67 1.12
C GLY A 27 4.14 5.51 0.77
N TYR A 28 3.72 4.26 0.88
CA TYR A 28 4.49 3.13 0.34
C TYR A 28 3.64 1.88 0.01
N CYS A 29 4.15 1.04 -0.91
CA CYS A 29 3.62 -0.30 -1.14
C CYS A 29 4.21 -1.30 -0.12
N CYS A 30 3.37 -1.88 0.74
CA CYS A 30 3.79 -2.85 1.75
C CYS A 30 3.91 -4.30 1.26
N GLY A 31 3.66 -4.55 -0.03
CA GLY A 31 3.75 -5.88 -0.64
C GLY A 31 2.65 -6.86 -0.22
N SER A 32 1.53 -6.40 0.33
CA SER A 32 0.42 -7.27 0.78
C SER A 32 -0.52 -7.71 -0.35
N GLY A 33 -0.32 -7.27 -1.59
CA GLY A 33 -1.19 -7.62 -2.72
C GLY A 33 -2.57 -6.98 -2.69
N CYS A 34 -2.69 -5.74 -2.19
CA CYS A 34 -3.97 -5.04 -2.06
C CYS A 34 -4.62 -4.77 -3.43
N ARG A 35 -5.93 -5.01 -3.55
CA ARG A 35 -6.74 -4.77 -4.76
C ARG A 35 -6.65 -3.31 -5.25
N HIS A 36 -6.69 -2.36 -4.33
CA HIS A 36 -6.73 -0.92 -4.60
C HIS A 36 -5.35 -0.24 -4.47
N CYS A 37 -4.26 -1.00 -4.61
CA CYS A 37 -2.92 -0.44 -4.49
C CYS A 37 -2.65 0.60 -5.61
N PRO A 38 -2.32 1.87 -5.28
CA PRO A 38 -2.17 2.94 -6.24
C PRO A 38 -0.83 2.91 -6.99
N TYR A 39 0.14 2.13 -6.53
CA TYR A 39 1.49 2.08 -7.09
C TYR A 39 1.56 1.30 -8.40
N PRO A 40 2.57 1.53 -9.27
CA PRO A 40 2.74 0.77 -10.50
C PRO A 40 2.81 -0.74 -10.27
N LYS A 41 2.31 -1.54 -11.21
CA LYS A 41 2.29 -3.01 -11.08
C LYS A 41 3.69 -3.62 -10.92
N ALA A 42 4.70 -3.04 -11.57
CA ALA A 42 6.11 -3.45 -11.38
C ALA A 42 6.58 -3.25 -9.94
N VAL A 43 6.24 -2.10 -9.34
CA VAL A 43 6.56 -1.80 -7.93
C VAL A 43 5.80 -2.74 -6.99
N GLN A 44 4.53 -3.01 -7.27
CA GLN A 44 3.74 -3.98 -6.50
C GLN A 44 4.39 -5.37 -6.53
N ALA A 45 4.80 -5.85 -7.71
CA ALA A 45 5.43 -7.16 -7.89
C ALA A 45 6.72 -7.29 -7.07
N GLU A 46 7.61 -6.29 -7.14
CA GLU A 46 8.85 -6.28 -6.36
C GLU A 46 8.56 -6.22 -4.86
N ALA A 47 7.64 -5.35 -4.41
CA ALA A 47 7.27 -5.24 -3.01
C ALA A 47 6.66 -6.55 -2.46
N MET A 48 5.86 -7.25 -3.26
CA MET A 48 5.32 -8.57 -2.93
C MET A 48 6.43 -9.62 -2.79
N ARG A 49 7.41 -9.63 -3.71
CA ARG A 49 8.58 -10.53 -3.62
C ARG A 49 9.36 -10.30 -2.33
N LEU A 50 9.67 -9.05 -2.01
CA LEU A 50 10.37 -8.67 -0.79
C LEU A 50 9.64 -9.11 0.48
N ARG A 51 8.31 -9.00 0.49
CA ARG A 51 7.50 -9.49 1.60
C ARG A 51 7.59 -11.01 1.76
N GLN A 52 7.56 -11.76 0.66
CA GLN A 52 7.71 -13.22 0.66
C GLN A 52 9.11 -13.66 1.11
N GLU A 53 10.15 -12.89 0.77
CA GLU A 53 11.53 -13.07 1.23
C GLU A 53 11.73 -12.68 2.71
N GLY A 54 10.70 -12.25 3.44
CA GLY A 54 10.81 -11.81 4.83
C GLY A 54 11.42 -10.42 5.02
N ARG A 55 11.54 -9.63 3.93
CA ARG A 55 12.12 -8.28 3.89
C ARG A 55 11.08 -7.22 3.53
N PRO A 56 9.93 -7.14 4.22
CA PRO A 56 8.88 -6.22 3.84
C PRO A 56 9.34 -4.77 4.01
N ILE A 57 8.86 -3.91 3.12
CA ILE A 57 8.97 -2.46 3.26
C ILE A 57 8.01 -2.02 4.36
N ARG A 58 8.53 -1.31 5.37
CA ARG A 58 7.79 -0.89 6.57
C ARG A 58 7.59 0.61 6.66
N SER A 59 8.31 1.39 5.86
CA SER A 59 8.27 2.84 5.91
C SER A 59 8.29 3.47 4.52
N ARG A 60 7.79 4.71 4.46
CA ARG A 60 7.90 5.57 3.27
C ARG A 60 9.35 5.80 2.87
N ALA A 61 10.24 6.03 3.84
CA ALA A 61 11.65 6.22 3.59
C ALA A 61 12.30 5.00 2.92
N GLU A 62 12.01 3.78 3.40
CA GLU A 62 12.50 2.54 2.77
C GLU A 62 11.99 2.37 1.34
N PHE A 63 10.74 2.76 1.10
CA PHE A 63 10.11 2.69 -0.21
C PHE A 63 10.75 3.68 -1.18
N GLU A 64 10.89 4.94 -0.78
CA GLU A 64 11.52 6.00 -1.57
C GLU A 64 13.00 5.70 -1.82
N ALA A 65 13.73 5.14 -0.85
CA ALA A 65 15.11 4.70 -1.05
C ALA A 65 15.27 3.59 -2.10
N ARG A 66 14.20 2.82 -2.36
CA ARG A 66 14.24 1.66 -3.25
C ARG A 66 13.65 1.94 -4.63
N PHE A 67 12.55 2.68 -4.68
CA PHE A 67 11.81 2.95 -5.92
C PHE A 67 11.83 4.42 -6.34
N GLY A 68 12.34 5.32 -5.49
CA GLY A 68 12.22 6.76 -5.68
C GLY A 68 10.84 7.29 -5.29
N GLN A 69 10.59 8.57 -5.60
CA GLN A 69 9.27 9.17 -5.49
C GLN A 69 8.46 8.80 -6.75
N VAL A 70 7.67 7.73 -6.63
CA VAL A 70 6.79 7.20 -7.69
C VAL A 70 5.33 7.57 -7.48
#